data_AF-A0A7J2K7Q3-F1
#
_entry.id   AF-A0A7J2K7Q3-F1
#
_cell.length_a   1.000
_cell.length_b   1.000
_cell.length_c   1.000
_cell.angle_alpha   90.00
_cell.angle_beta   90.00
_cell.angle_gamma   90.00
#
_symmetry.space_group_name_H-M   'P 1'
#
loop_
_entity.id
_entity.type
_entity.pdbx_description
1 polymer ?
#
loop_
_entity_poly.entity_id
_entity_poly.type
_entity_poly.pdbx_seq_one_letter_code
_entity_poly.pdbx_strand_id
1 'polypeptide(L)' 'MITIVGHLTIDEIVYDEKVLENMGGVACYAALAARAMGSDVKVISVIGEDFPEEYLKILLDAGIDVSE' A
#
# COMPACT_ATOMS: atom_id res chain seq x y z
N MET A 1 16.35 6.59 -4.39
CA MET A 1 15.04 6.88 -3.78
C MET A 1 14.00 7.05 -4.87
N ILE A 2 12.90 6.30 -4.79
CA ILE A 2 11.74 6.39 -5.69
C ILE A 2 10.55 6.89 -4.87
N THR A 3 9.88 7.93 -5.35
CA THR A 3 8.64 8.43 -4.74
C THR A 3 7.46 8.04 -5.62
N ILE A 4 6.48 7.37 -5.03
CA ILE A 4 5.30 6.90 -5.71
C ILE A 4 4.11 7.68 -5.18
N VAL A 5 3.43 8.37 -6.08
CA VAL A 5 2.24 9.16 -5.77
C VAL A 5 1.05 8.46 -6.40
N GLY A 6 0.06 8.13 -5.57
CA GLY A 6 -1.13 7.43 -6.03
C GLY A 6 -1.97 6.97 -4.85
N HIS A 7 -3.12 6.36 -5.15
CA HIS A 7 -4.04 5.94 -4.10
C HIS A 7 -3.61 4.60 -3.48
N LEU A 8 -3.65 4.59 -2.15
CA LEU A 8 -3.84 3.39 -1.34
C LEU A 8 -5.34 3.11 -1.25
N THR A 9 -5.74 1.87 -1.49
CA THR A 9 -7.15 1.46 -1.47
C THR A 9 -7.37 0.26 -0.56
N ILE A 10 -8.62 0.04 -0.19
CA ILE A 10 -9.09 -1.19 0.41
C ILE A 10 -9.83 -1.93 -0.70
N ASP A 11 -9.29 -3.07 -1.12
CA ASP A 11 -9.82 -3.84 -2.23
C ASP A 11 -10.62 -5.03 -1.69
N GLU A 12 -11.85 -5.17 -2.17
CA GLU A 12 -12.64 -6.38 -1.98
C GLU A 12 -12.39 -7.32 -3.16
N ILE A 13 -11.80 -8.48 -2.86
CA ILE A 13 -11.48 -9.51 -3.84
C ILE A 13 -12.48 -10.65 -3.67
N VAL A 14 -13.31 -10.86 -4.69
CA VAL A 14 -14.29 -11.94 -4.75
C VAL A 14 -13.75 -13.07 -5.60
N TYR A 15 -13.61 -14.25 -5.00
CA TYR A 15 -13.20 -15.47 -5.70
C TYR A 15 -14.04 -16.65 -5.21
N ASP A 16 -14.73 -17.31 -6.15
CA ASP A 16 -15.80 -18.26 -5.86
C ASP A 16 -16.84 -17.67 -4.88
N GLU A 17 -17.09 -18.34 -3.75
CA GLU A 17 -17.99 -17.89 -2.68
C GLU A 17 -17.25 -17.14 -1.55
N LYS A 18 -15.97 -16.78 -1.76
CA LYS A 18 -15.15 -16.08 -0.75
C LYS A 18 -15.01 -14.60 -1.08
N VAL A 19 -15.14 -13.79 -0.05
CA VAL A 19 -14.86 -12.35 -0.08
C VAL A 19 -13.66 -12.09 0.81
N LEU A 20 -12.62 -11.47 0.25
CA LEU A 20 -11.40 -11.11 0.96
C LEU A 20 -11.19 -9.60 0.85
N GLU A 21 -11.10 -8.93 1.98
CA GLU A 21 -10.68 -7.53 2.03
C GLU A 21 -9.16 -7.45 2.21
N ASN A 22 -8.48 -6.63 1.41
CA ASN A 22 -7.03 -6.47 1.47
C ASN A 22 -6.60 -5.03 1.18
N MET A 23 -5.39 -4.68 1.62
CA MET A 23 -4.76 -3.46 1.13
C MET A 23 -4.42 -3.57 -0.36
N GLY A 24 -4.79 -2.55 -1.12
CA GLY A 24 -4.58 -2.49 -2.55
C GLY A 24 -4.14 -1.12 -3.05
N GLY A 25 -4.42 -0.88 -4.33
CA GLY A 25 -4.10 0.36 -5.02
C GLY A 25 -2.74 0.32 -5.69
N VAL A 26 -2.61 1.11 -6.76
CA VAL A 26 -1.39 1.13 -7.60
C VAL A 26 -0.17 1.52 -6.78
N ALA A 27 -0.33 2.45 -5.84
CA ALA A 27 0.76 2.91 -4.99
C ALA A 27 1.30 1.80 -4.10
N CYS A 28 0.43 0.96 -3.52
CA CYS A 28 0.82 -0.16 -2.67
C CYS A 28 1.70 -1.16 -3.46
N TYR A 29 1.18 -1.70 -4.56
CA TYR A 29 1.88 -2.72 -5.33
C TYR A 29 3.16 -2.20 -5.99
N ALA A 30 3.14 -0.98 -6.54
CA ALA A 30 4.33 -0.39 -7.13
C ALA A 30 5.43 -0.16 -6.08
N ALA A 31 5.06 0.26 -4.86
CA ALA A 31 6.01 0.49 -3.78
C ALA A 31 6.63 -0.80 -3.27
N LEU A 32 5.81 -1.83 -3.04
CA LEU A 32 6.30 -3.16 -2.66
C LEU A 32 7.26 -3.74 -3.71
N ALA A 33 6.91 -3.63 -4.99
CA ALA A 33 7.77 -4.09 -6.07
C ALA A 33 9.09 -3.30 -6.13
N ALA A 34 9.04 -1.96 -6.12
CA ALA A 34 10.24 -1.12 -6.14
C ALA A 34 11.15 -1.39 -4.93
N ARG A 35 10.55 -1.60 -3.75
CA ARG A 35 11.27 -1.92 -2.52
C ARG A 35 11.93 -3.29 -2.58
N ALA A 36 11.23 -4.30 -3.09
CA ALA A 36 11.76 -5.65 -3.30
C ALA A 36 12.92 -5.68 -4.32
N MET A 37 12.93 -4.74 -5.27
CA MET A 37 14.04 -4.53 -6.22
C MET A 37 15.24 -3.76 -5.63
N GLY A 38 15.20 -3.43 -4.33
CA GLY A 38 16.32 -2.83 -3.61
C GLY A 38 16.35 -1.30 -3.62
N SER A 39 15.29 -0.63 -4.07
CA SER A 39 15.18 0.83 -3.97
C SER A 39 14.70 1.27 -2.60
N ASP A 40 15.17 2.42 -2.13
CA ASP A 40 14.49 3.17 -1.06
C ASP A 40 13.22 3.80 -1.63
N VAL A 41 12.08 3.61 -0.97
CA VAL A 41 10.76 4.01 -1.49
C VAL A 41 10.02 4.87 -0.48
N LYS A 42 9.40 5.95 -0.97
CA LYS A 42 8.39 6.74 -0.25
C LYS A 42 7.06 6.68 -1.00
N VAL A 43 5.96 6.48 -0.28
CA VAL A 43 4.59 6.57 -0.81
C VAL A 43 3.94 7.85 -0.33
N ILE A 44 3.31 8.58 -1.26
CA ILE A 44 2.44 9.71 -0.97
C ILE A 44 1.04 9.36 -1.47
N SER A 45 0.09 9.26 -0.53
CA SER A 45 -1.32 9.01 -0.80
C SER A 45 -2.17 9.89 0.10
N VAL A 46 -3.39 10.19 -0.35
CA VAL A 46 -4.46 10.66 0.53
C VAL A 46 -5.28 9.44 0.92
N ILE A 47 -5.57 9.29 2.21
CA ILE A 47 -6.41 8.22 2.76
C ILE A 47 -7.52 8.84 3.63
N GLY A 48 -8.60 8.09 3.87
CA GLY A 48 -9.68 8.53 4.76
C GLY A 48 -9.26 8.49 6.23
N GLU A 49 -10.00 9.21 7.08
CA GLU A 49 -9.83 9.15 8.54
C GLU A 49 -10.13 7.75 9.11
N ASP A 50 -10.91 6.96 8.38
CA ASP A 50 -11.30 5.59 8.67
C ASP A 50 -10.35 4.53 8.07
N PHE A 51 -9.26 4.95 7.45
CA PHE A 51 -8.31 4.03 6.83
C PHE A 51 -7.57 3.20 7.89
N PRO A 52 -7.62 1.86 7.85
CA PRO A 52 -7.01 1.02 8.87
C PRO A 52 -5.49 1.17 8.97
N GLU A 53 -4.98 1.44 10.18
CA GLU A 53 -3.54 1.55 10.43
C GLU A 53 -2.78 0.25 10.10
N GLU A 54 -3.43 -0.91 10.24
CA GLU A 54 -2.84 -2.21 9.92
C GLU A 54 -2.45 -2.35 8.45
N TYR A 55 -3.16 -1.67 7.54
CA TYR A 55 -2.81 -1.64 6.13
C TYR A 55 -1.55 -0.79 5.90
N LEU A 56 -1.42 0.38 6.54
CA LEU A 56 -0.16 1.15 6.49
C LEU A 56 1.03 0.37 7.06
N LYS A 57 0.79 -0.49 8.06
CA LYS A 57 1.82 -1.35 8.66
C LYS A 57 2.45 -2.31 7.63
N ILE A 58 1.72 -2.74 6.60
CA ILE A 58 2.26 -3.58 5.50
C ILE A 58 3.43 -2.88 4.80
N LEU A 59 3.27 -1.58 4.51
CA LEU A 59 4.30 -0.78 3.84
C LEU A 59 5.47 -0.47 4.80
N LEU A 60 5.16 -0.11 6.04
CA LEU A 60 6.16 0.16 7.07
C LEU A 60 7.04 -1.07 7.37
N ASP A 61 6.43 -2.26 7.51
CA ASP A 61 7.15 -3.51 7.76
C ASP A 61 8.03 -3.91 6.56
N ALA A 62 7.65 -3.51 5.33
CA ALA A 62 8.48 -3.65 4.14
C ALA A 62 9.62 -2.62 4.07
N GLY A 63 9.68 -1.67 5.00
CA GLY A 63 10.66 -0.58 5.05
C GLY A 63 10.38 0.51 4.01
N ILE A 64 9.12 0.78 3.72
CA ILE A 64 8.66 1.87 2.84
C ILE A 64 8.24 3.05 3.72
N ASP A 65 8.70 4.25 3.36
CA ASP A 65 8.32 5.48 4.04
C ASP A 65 6.89 5.92 3.64
N VAL A 66 6.04 6.11 4.63
CA VAL A 66 4.65 6.61 4.48
C VAL A 66 4.40 7.87 5.32
N SER A 67 5.46 8.49 5.85
CA SER A 67 5.36 9.75 6.58
C SER A 67 4.98 10.91 5.67
N GLU A 68 4.32 11.93 6.24
CA GLU A 68 3.95 13.17 5.54
C GLU A 68 5.18 13.91 4.97
#